data_AF-A0ABD4DPH0-F1
#
_entry.id   AF-A0ABD4DPH0-F1
#
_cell.length_a   1.000
_cell.length_b   1.000
_cell.length_c   1.000
_cell.angle_alpha   90.00
_cell.angle_beta   90.00
_cell.angle_gamma   90.00
#
_symmetry.space_group_name_H-M   'P 1'
#
loop_
_entity.id
_entity.type
_entity.pdbx_description
1 polymer ?
#
loop_
_entity_poly.entity_id
_entity_poly.type
_entity_poly.pdbx_seq_one_letter_code
_entity_poly.pdbx_strand_id
1 'polypeptide(L)'
;MEMEHNFDILYRMHAKNEQFYKLGHILKKEYVSNNIIILKELKHYRLTSVQLEIIKEAVLDEFSIIKFRLGIQSLEMQVKN
;
A
#
# COMPACT_ATOMS: atom_id res chain seq x y z
N MET A 1 -7.90 -0.47 18.33
CA MET A 1 -6.65 -1.05 18.92
C MET A 1 -5.82 -1.66 17.80
N GLU A 2 -4.65 -1.09 17.45
CA GLU A 2 -3.63 -1.50 16.44
C GLU A 2 -4.07 -2.15 15.11
N MET A 3 -4.84 -3.23 15.14
CA MET A 3 -5.48 -3.89 13.99
C MET A 3 -6.40 -2.95 13.19
N GLU A 4 -7.22 -2.14 13.87
CA GLU A 4 -8.05 -1.10 13.21
C GLU A 4 -7.19 -0.06 12.48
N HIS A 5 -6.04 0.29 13.06
CA HIS A 5 -5.11 1.27 12.48
C HIS A 5 -4.39 0.71 11.25
N ASN A 6 -4.02 -0.58 11.27
CA ASN A 6 -3.44 -1.27 10.11
C ASN A 6 -4.44 -1.40 8.97
N PHE A 7 -5.71 -1.71 9.28
CA PHE A 7 -6.77 -1.78 8.28
C PHE A 7 -6.98 -0.43 7.58
N ASP A 8 -7.07 0.66 8.35
CA ASP A 8 -7.23 2.01 7.80
C ASP A 8 -6.08 2.41 6.87
N ILE A 9 -4.84 2.07 7.23
CA ILE A 9 -3.67 2.35 6.41
C ILE A 9 -3.71 1.56 5.09
N LEU A 10 -4.04 0.28 5.14
CA LEU A 10 -4.12 -0.57 3.94
C LEU A 10 -5.29 -0.14 3.04
N TYR A 11 -6.41 0.29 3.63
CA TYR A 11 -7.52 0.89 2.89
C TYR A 11 -7.09 2.17 2.17
N ARG A 12 -6.33 3.05 2.83
CA ARG A 12 -5.77 4.27 2.21
C ARG A 12 -4.80 3.95 1.07
N MET A 13 -4.00 2.89 1.20
CA MET A 13 -3.15 2.42 0.09
C MET A 13 -3.97 1.97 -1.12
N HIS A 14 -5.07 1.24 -0.90
CA HIS A 14 -5.98 0.85 -1.96
C HIS A 14 -6.62 2.07 -2.65
N ALA A 15 -7.13 3.03 -1.86
CA ALA A 15 -7.71 4.27 -2.40
C ALA A 15 -6.70 5.05 -3.24
N LYS A 16 -5.42 5.04 -2.85
CA LYS A 16 -4.36 5.73 -3.58
C LYS A 16 -3.96 5.01 -4.86
N ASN A 17 -3.95 3.68 -4.87
CA ASN A 17 -3.77 2.89 -6.08
C ASN A 17 -4.86 3.19 -7.12
N GLU A 18 -6.12 3.32 -6.67
CA GLU A 18 -7.25 3.72 -7.50
C GLU A 18 -7.08 5.14 -8.07
N GLN A 19 -6.65 6.09 -7.25
CA GLN A 19 -6.36 7.46 -7.68
C GLN A 19 -5.27 7.49 -8.76
N PHE A 20 -4.14 6.82 -8.54
CA PHE A 20 -3.06 6.79 -9.52
C PHE A 20 -3.46 6.09 -10.82
N TYR A 21 -4.33 5.09 -10.76
CA TYR A 21 -4.86 4.45 -11.96
C TYR A 21 -5.77 5.40 -12.74
N LYS A 22 -6.71 6.07 -12.06
CA LYS A 22 -7.62 7.05 -12.69
C LYS A 22 -6.88 8.22 -13.34
N LEU A 23 -5.79 8.67 -12.74
CA LEU A 23 -4.94 9.73 -13.26
C LEU A 23 -3.97 9.27 -14.37
N GLY A 24 -3.93 7.98 -14.70
CA GLY A 24 -3.04 7.43 -15.73
C GLY A 24 -1.57 7.31 -15.30
N HIS A 25 -1.28 7.44 -14.01
CA HIS A 25 0.08 7.33 -13.46
C HIS A 25 0.58 5.89 -13.41
N ILE A 26 -0.33 4.91 -13.34
CA ILE A 26 -0.03 3.48 -13.37
C ILE A 26 -0.91 2.76 -14.40
N LEU A 27 -0.40 1.66 -14.97
CA LEU A 27 -1.14 0.85 -15.93
C LEU A 27 -2.08 -0.14 -15.24
N LYS A 28 -3.10 -0.64 -15.95
CA LYS A 28 -4.05 -1.65 -15.43
C LYS A 28 -3.36 -2.87 -14.80
N LYS A 29 -2.26 -3.34 -15.40
CA LYS A 29 -1.47 -4.46 -14.86
C LYS A 29 -0.88 -4.12 -13.49
N GLU A 30 -0.29 -2.94 -13.34
CA GLU A 30 0.30 -2.46 -12.08
C GLU A 30 -0.80 -2.24 -11.03
N TYR A 31 -1.93 -1.64 -11.42
CA TYR A 31 -3.10 -1.48 -10.56
C TYR A 31 -3.57 -2.82 -9.96
N VAL A 32 -3.75 -3.85 -10.79
CA VAL A 32 -4.18 -5.18 -10.32
C VAL A 32 -3.13 -5.81 -9.41
N SER A 33 -1.84 -5.76 -9.79
CA SER A 33 -0.75 -6.30 -8.97
C SER A 33 -0.68 -5.65 -7.59
N ASN A 34 -0.76 -4.32 -7.53
CA ASN A 34 -0.73 -3.57 -6.27
C ASN A 34 -1.90 -3.95 -5.36
N ASN A 35 -3.12 -4.07 -5.91
CA ASN A 35 -4.29 -4.49 -5.14
C ASN A 35 -4.15 -5.92 -4.59
N ILE A 36 -3.53 -6.83 -5.34
CA ILE A 36 -3.25 -8.19 -4.85
C ILE A 36 -2.28 -8.15 -3.66
N ILE A 37 -1.24 -7.32 -3.71
CA ILE A 37 -0.28 -7.14 -2.60
C ILE A 37 -1.00 -6.61 -1.36
N ILE A 38 -1.77 -5.52 -1.50
CA ILE A 38 -2.52 -4.92 -0.39
C ILE A 38 -3.50 -5.93 0.25
N LEU A 39 -4.20 -6.73 -0.57
CA LEU A 39 -5.13 -7.75 -0.09
C LEU A 39 -4.46 -8.91 0.66
N LYS A 40 -3.23 -9.28 0.29
CA LYS A 40 -2.48 -10.31 1.03
C LYS A 40 -2.15 -9.83 2.44
N GLU A 41 -1.73 -8.59 2.57
CA GLU A 41 -1.38 -7.98 3.86
C GLU A 41 -2.59 -7.81 4.77
N LEU A 42 -3.75 -7.48 4.19
CA LEU A 42 -5.03 -7.47 4.91
C LEU A 42 -5.37 -8.83 5.53
N LYS A 43 -4.91 -9.96 4.97
CA LYS A 43 -5.14 -11.30 5.55
C LYS A 43 -4.17 -11.63 6.69
N HIS A 44 -3.01 -10.99 6.75
CA HIS A 44 -1.94 -11.33 7.70
C HIS A 44 -1.88 -10.38 8.90
N TYR A 45 -2.51 -9.20 8.81
CA TYR A 45 -2.73 -8.24 9.91
C TYR A 45 -1.48 -7.81 10.69
N ARG A 46 -0.26 -8.02 10.15
CA ARG A 46 0.99 -7.73 10.84
C ARG A 46 1.92 -6.86 9.99
N LEU A 47 1.65 -5.55 10.01
CA LEU A 47 2.62 -4.56 9.59
C LEU A 47 3.64 -4.35 10.71
N THR A 48 4.92 -4.43 10.38
CA THR A 48 5.98 -3.99 11.30
C THR A 48 5.93 -2.47 11.50
N SER A 49 6.51 -1.96 12.59
CA SER A 49 6.60 -0.51 12.84
C SER A 49 7.26 0.25 11.70
N VAL A 50 8.32 -0.31 11.11
CA VAL A 50 9.04 0.26 9.96
C VAL A 50 8.14 0.35 8.72
N GLN A 51 7.40 -0.73 8.40
CA GLN A 51 6.44 -0.70 7.29
C GLN A 51 5.35 0.34 7.55
N LEU A 52 4.86 0.42 8.79
CA LEU A 52 3.84 1.37 9.17
C LEU A 52 4.29 2.81 8.89
N GLU A 53 5.54 3.16 9.18
CA GLU A 53 6.11 4.48 8.87
C GLU A 53 6.18 4.73 7.36
N ILE A 54 6.76 3.79 6.60
CA ILE A 54 6.90 3.90 5.14
C ILE A 54 5.52 4.07 4.48
N ILE A 55 4.54 3.28 4.90
CA ILE A 55 3.20 3.32 4.32
C ILE A 55 2.45 4.57 4.75
N LYS A 56 2.62 5.04 5.99
CA LYS A 56 2.07 6.34 6.42
C LYS A 56 2.55 7.47 5.51
N GLU A 57 3.84 7.53 5.22
CA GLU A 57 4.37 8.52 4.28
C GLU A 57 3.80 8.34 2.88
N ALA A 58 3.68 7.09 2.42
CA ALA A 58 3.11 6.75 1.12
C ALA A 58 1.65 7.18 0.98
N VAL A 59 0.83 7.09 2.04
CA VAL A 59 -0.58 7.49 1.98
C VAL A 59 -0.79 8.99 2.20
N LEU A 60 0.04 9.64 3.03
CA LEU A 60 -0.09 11.07 3.34
C LEU A 60 0.37 12.00 2.20
N ASP A 61 1.35 11.58 1.39
CA ASP A 61 1.86 12.40 0.29
C ASP A 61 1.02 12.21 -0.99
N GLU A 62 -0.07 12.97 -1.13
CA GLU A 62 -1.08 12.83 -2.19
C GLU A 62 -0.54 12.79 -3.64
N PHE A 63 0.66 13.32 -3.90
CA PHE A 63 1.19 13.47 -5.25
C PHE A 63 2.41 12.58 -5.56
N SER A 64 3.01 11.93 -4.55
CA SER A 64 4.23 11.16 -4.77
C SER A 64 3.96 9.69 -5.15
N ILE A 65 3.95 9.43 -6.46
CA ILE A 65 3.93 8.06 -7.01
C ILE A 65 5.15 7.24 -6.55
N ILE A 66 6.30 7.90 -6.33
CA ILE A 66 7.54 7.24 -5.90
C ILE A 66 7.35 6.68 -4.49
N LYS A 67 6.86 7.49 -3.55
CA LYS A 67 6.58 7.03 -2.18
C LYS A 67 5.52 5.95 -2.16
N PHE A 68 4.49 6.06 -3.01
CA PHE A 68 3.50 5.00 -3.16
C PHE A 68 4.11 3.67 -3.60
N ARG A 69 4.98 3.67 -4.63
CA ARG A 69 5.68 2.46 -5.09
C ARG A 69 6.59 1.87 -4.01
N LEU A 70 7.30 2.71 -3.25
CA LEU A 70 8.09 2.26 -2.10
C LEU A 70 7.20 1.60 -1.03
N GLY A 71 6.03 2.17 -0.76
CA GLY A 71 5.02 1.58 0.11
C GLY A 71 4.61 0.18 -0.33
N ILE A 72 4.25 0.00 -1.60
CA ILE A 72 3.91 -1.31 -2.18
C ILE A 72 5.07 -2.31 -2.08
N GLN A 73 6.30 -1.89 -2.39
CA GLN A 73 7.48 -2.75 -2.28
C GLN A 73 7.72 -3.23 -0.85
N SER A 74 7.50 -2.35 0.14
CA SER A 74 7.66 -2.71 1.56
C SER A 74 6.67 -3.79 2.01
N LEU A 75 5.49 -3.85 1.38
CA LEU A 75 4.49 -4.89 1.62
C LEU A 75 4.91 -6.20 0.96
N GLU A 76 5.42 -6.15 -0.27
CA GLU A 76 5.81 -7.34 -1.03
C GLU A 76 6.95 -8.14 -0.37
N MET A 77 7.87 -7.47 0.33
CA MET A 77 9.05 -8.10 0.93
C MET A 77 8.73 -9.15 2.01
N GLN A 78 7.52 -9.17 2.62
CA GLN A 78 7.13 -10.23 3.54
C GLN A 78 6.78 -11.56 2.86
N VAL A 79 6.46 -11.57 1.56
CA VAL A 79 6.02 -12.79 0.86
C VAL A 79 7.19 -13.77 0.62
N LYS A 80 8.44 -13.34 0.82
CA LYS A 80 9.65 -14.14 0.51
C LYS A 80 10.38 -14.72 1.72
N ASN A 81 9.91 -14.48 2.94
CA ASN A 81 10.44 -15.08 4.18
C ASN A 81 9.43 -16.04 4.79
#